data_AF-A0A5C4LVM0-F1
#
_entry.id   AF-A0A5C4LVM0-F1
#
_cell.length_a   1.000
_cell.length_b   1.000
_cell.length_c   1.000
_cell.angle_alpha   90.00
_cell.angle_beta   90.00
_cell.angle_gamma   90.00
#
_symmetry.space_group_name_H-M   'P 1'
#
loop_
_entity.id
_entity.type
_entity.pdbx_description
1 polymer ?
#
loop_
_entity_poly.entity_id
_entity_poly.type
_entity_poly.pdbx_seq_one_letter_code
_entity_poly.pdbx_strand_id
1 'polypeptide(L)' 'MAGKQPSPAELIGLGSSIVVMVVGFTVLGWYIDGRAHTSPAFVFTGLAVGIVTAIVFAYTQFRKFL' A
#
# COMPACT_ATOMS: atom_id res chain seq x y z
N MET A 1 -26.30 9.29 8.05
CA MET A 1 -26.41 8.64 6.74
C MET A 1 -26.01 7.19 6.96
N ALA A 2 -26.80 6.20 6.55
CA ALA A 2 -26.40 4.80 6.71
C ALA A 2 -25.30 4.52 5.67
N GLY A 3 -24.07 4.27 6.12
CA GLY A 3 -22.95 3.90 5.25
C GLY A 3 -23.28 2.66 4.41
N LYS A 4 -22.91 2.67 3.13
CA LYS A 4 -23.12 1.54 2.22
C LYS A 4 -22.33 0.34 2.74
N GLN A 5 -22.99 -0.82 2.89
CA GLN A 5 -22.27 -2.06 3.20
C GLN A 5 -21.35 -2.45 2.03
N PRO A 6 -20.05 -2.69 2.28
CA PRO A 6 -19.12 -3.08 1.24
C PRO A 6 -19.41 -4.50 0.73
N SER A 7 -19.40 -4.66 -0.58
CA SER A 7 -19.45 -5.96 -1.24
C SER A 7 -18.11 -6.72 -1.09
N PRO A 8 -18.11 -8.06 -1.18
CA PRO A 8 -16.87 -8.85 -1.14
C PRO A 8 -15.84 -8.43 -2.19
N ALA A 9 -16.30 -8.05 -3.40
CA ALA A 9 -15.43 -7.55 -4.46
C ALA A 9 -14.73 -6.23 -4.10
N GLU A 10 -15.44 -5.30 -3.42
CA GLU A 10 -14.85 -4.06 -2.93
C GLU A 10 -13.79 -4.33 -1.85
N LEU A 11 -14.02 -5.31 -0.97
CA LEU A 11 -13.04 -5.72 0.04
C LEU A 11 -11.78 -6.36 -0.57
N ILE A 12 -11.95 -7.23 -1.56
CA ILE A 12 -10.84 -7.84 -2.30
C ILE A 12 -10.05 -6.75 -3.04
N GLY A 13 -10.74 -5.81 -3.70
CA GLY A 13 -10.09 -4.68 -4.38
C GLY A 13 -9.30 -3.80 -3.42
N LEU A 14 -9.84 -3.53 -2.23
CA LEU A 14 -9.16 -2.76 -1.18
C LEU A 14 -7.90 -3.48 -0.68
N GLY A 15 -8.00 -4.77 -0.35
CA GLY A 15 -6.85 -5.58 0.06
C GLY A 15 -5.78 -5.68 -1.03
N SER A 16 -6.19 -5.91 -2.27
CA SER A 16 -5.27 -5.98 -3.42
C SER A 16 -4.54 -4.64 -3.63
N SER A 17 -5.23 -3.52 -3.50
CA SER A 17 -4.64 -2.19 -3.62
C SER A 17 -3.57 -1.95 -2.54
N ILE A 18 -3.86 -2.35 -1.30
CA ILE A 18 -2.90 -2.27 -0.18
C ILE A 18 -1.64 -3.10 -0.49
N VAL A 19 -1.80 -4.34 -0.97
CA VAL A 19 -0.67 -5.20 -1.35
C VAL A 19 0.16 -4.54 -2.44
N VAL A 20 -0.46 -4.01 -3.48
CA VAL A 20 0.26 -3.33 -4.57
C VAL A 20 1.05 -2.13 -4.07
N MET A 21 0.50 -1.33 -3.14
CA MET A 21 1.23 -0.20 -2.57
C MET A 21 2.45 -0.67 -1.78
N VAL A 22 2.27 -1.58 -0.82
CA VAL A 22 3.36 -2.03 0.05
C VAL A 22 4.43 -2.79 -0.75
N VAL A 23 4.01 -3.79 -1.52
CA VAL A 23 4.94 -4.63 -2.30
C VAL A 23 5.54 -3.83 -3.45
N GLY A 24 4.76 -3.00 -4.14
CA GLY A 24 5.23 -2.20 -5.26
C GLY A 24 6.36 -1.24 -4.87
N PHE A 25 6.18 -0.46 -3.80
CA PHE A 25 7.25 0.42 -3.32
C PHE A 25 8.46 -0.35 -2.76
N THR A 26 8.23 -1.49 -2.10
CA THR A 26 9.32 -2.35 -1.61
C THR A 26 10.15 -2.93 -2.76
N VAL A 27 9.51 -3.43 -3.81
CA VAL A 27 10.16 -3.96 -5.02
C VAL A 27 10.92 -2.86 -5.75
N LEU A 28 10.37 -1.64 -5.82
CA LEU A 28 11.07 -0.49 -6.38
C LEU A 28 12.33 -0.17 -5.57
N GLY A 29 12.24 -0.19 -4.24
CA GLY A 29 13.38 -0.01 -3.35
C GLY A 29 14.45 -1.08 -3.57
N TRP A 30 14.05 -2.34 -3.66
CA TRP A 30 14.93 -3.46 -3.96
C TRP A 30 15.64 -3.32 -5.30
N TYR A 31 14.91 -2.90 -6.33
CA TYR A 31 15.47 -2.67 -7.65
C TYR A 31 16.53 -1.56 -7.63
N ILE A 32 16.28 -0.47 -6.89
CA ILE A 32 17.25 0.61 -6.72
C ILE A 32 18.47 0.12 -5.95
N ASP A 33 18.29 -0.55 -4.82
CA ASP A 33 19.39 -1.07 -4.00
C ASP A 33 20.28 -2.03 -4.81
N GLY A 34 19.67 -2.91 -5.61
CA GLY A 34 20.39 -3.83 -6.47
C GLY A 34 21.19 -3.16 -7.60
N ARG A 35 20.77 -1.97 -8.06
CA ARG A 35 21.46 -1.22 -9.12
C ARG A 35 22.52 -0.26 -8.57
N ALA A 36 22.27 0.35 -7.42
CA ALA A 36 23.17 1.31 -6.79
C ALA A 36 24.21 0.65 -5.86
N HIS A 37 24.11 -0.67 -5.64
CA HIS A 37 24.91 -1.41 -4.68
C HIS A 37 24.89 -0.79 -3.28
N THR A 38 23.76 -0.20 -2.91
CA THR A 38 23.53 0.32 -1.57
C THR A 38 23.22 -0.84 -0.62
N SER A 39 23.41 -0.61 0.67
CA SER A 39 22.76 -1.43 1.71
C SER A 39 21.23 -1.37 1.50
N PRO A 40 20.39 -2.23 2.13
CA PRO A 40 18.95 -2.31 1.86
C PRO A 40 18.12 -1.08 2.33
N ALA A 41 18.69 0.12 2.22
CA ALA A 41 18.14 1.39 2.62
C ALA A 41 16.93 1.78 1.77
N PHE A 42 16.99 1.59 0.44
CA PHE A 42 15.85 1.92 -0.42
C PHE A 42 14.70 0.92 -0.26
N VAL A 43 14.98 -0.36 0.02
CA VAL A 43 13.97 -1.35 0.43
C VAL A 43 13.22 -0.89 1.67
N PHE A 44 13.92 -0.54 2.75
CA PHE A 44 13.26 -0.09 3.99
C PHE A 44 12.53 1.24 3.81
N THR A 45 13.08 2.16 3.03
CA THR A 45 12.42 3.43 2.71
C THR A 45 11.16 3.19 1.89
N GLY A 46 11.24 2.36 0.85
CA GLY A 46 10.09 1.97 0.03
C GLY A 46 9.00 1.29 0.83
N LEU A 47 9.37 0.38 1.74
CA LEU A 47 8.42 -0.26 2.66
C LEU A 47 7.72 0.77 3.56
N ALA A 48 8.47 1.70 4.17
CA ALA A 48 7.89 2.74 5.02
C ALA A 48 6.91 3.63 4.24
N VAL A 49 7.29 4.08 3.04
CA VAL A 49 6.42 4.89 2.16
C VAL A 49 5.19 4.09 1.74
N GLY A 50 5.34 2.81 1.40
CA GLY A 50 4.23 1.95 1.01
C GLY A 50 3.23 1.72 2.14
N ILE A 51 3.70 1.53 3.38
CA ILE A 51 2.84 1.40 4.56
C ILE A 51 2.07 2.70 4.80
N VAL A 52 2.74 3.86 4.82
CA VAL A 52 2.08 5.16 5.04
C VAL A 52 1.02 5.41 3.96
N THR A 53 1.35 5.16 2.70
CA THR A 53 0.43 5.33 1.56
C THR A 53 -0.77 4.41 1.69
N ALA A 54 -0.55 3.13 2.05
CA ALA A 54 -1.62 2.16 2.25
C ALA A 54 -2.56 2.53 3.42
N ILE A 55 -2.02 3.06 4.53
CA ILE A 55 -2.82 3.55 5.66
C ILE A 55 -3.70 4.70 5.24
N VAL A 56 -3.14 5.71 4.57
CA VAL A 56 -3.90 6.88 4.09
C VAL A 56 -4.98 6.43 3.10
N PHE A 57 -4.63 5.57 2.15
CA PHE A 57 -5.59 5.02 1.19
C PHE A 57 -6.72 4.26 1.91
N ALA A 58 -6.39 3.31 2.77
CA ALA A 58 -7.36 2.51 3.51
C ALA A 58 -8.30 3.40 4.34
N TYR A 59 -7.76 4.40 5.03
CA TYR A 59 -8.55 5.39 5.77
C TYR A 59 -9.56 6.11 4.86
N THR A 60 -9.13 6.61 3.70
CA THR A 60 -10.04 7.29 2.77
C THR A 60 -11.12 6.39 2.19
N GLN A 61 -10.85 5.09 2.01
CA GLN A 61 -11.85 4.14 1.52
C GLN A 61 -12.82 3.73 2.63
N PHE A 62 -12.33 3.44 3.84
CA PHE A 62 -13.19 3.09 4.97
C PHE A 62 -14.16 4.20 5.33
N ARG A 63 -13.74 5.47 5.21
CA ARG A 63 -14.62 6.64 5.41
C ARG A 63 -15.79 6.72 4.42
N LYS A 64 -15.79 5.97 3.31
CA LYS A 64 -16.92 5.89 2.37
C LYS A 64 -17.97 4.88 2.80
N PHE A 65 -17.61 3.93 3.67
CA PHE A 65 -18.51 2.89 4.17
C PHE A 65 -19.11 3.24 5.54
N LEU A 66 -18.65 4.31 6.17
CA LEU A 66 -19.18 4.87 7.43
C LEU A 66 -20.15 6.01 7.14
#